data_AF-A0A7W7H9C4-F1
#
_entry.id   AF-A0A7W7H9C4-F1
#
_cell.length_a   1.000
_cell.length_b   1.000
_cell.length_c   1.000
_cell.angle_alpha   90.00
_cell.angle_beta   90.00
_cell.angle_gamma   90.00
#
_symmetry.space_group_name_H-M   'P 1'
#
loop_
_entity.id
_entity.type
_entity.pdbx_description
1 polymer ?
#
loop_
_entity_poly.entity_id
_entity_poly.type
_entity_poly.pdbx_seq_one_letter_code
_entity_poly.pdbx_strand_id
1 'polypeptide(L)'
;MRGLIVVLIAGVLATGGCAGVGSGSNDGSGPAGPVDPGSGPQAGLVELRVAVAESLAKDFPAVEQGFEAQNPSIEVLVAPGEDESAEVVVTDEPVAVPGGEVETIGPLRVVLVDGAGAEAAAFVEFLRDGEGRRILIDSGVLRP
;
A
#
# COMPACT_ATOMS: atom_id res chain seq x y z
N MET A 1 19.33 -44.41 11.42
CA MET A 1 18.98 -44.81 10.03
C MET A 1 18.50 -43.53 9.35
N ARG A 2 19.31 -42.95 8.44
CA ARG A 2 19.10 -42.97 6.97
C ARG A 2 17.69 -42.48 6.62
N GLY A 3 17.44 -41.41 5.85
CA GLY A 3 18.21 -40.49 5.01
C GLY A 3 17.22 -39.43 4.45
N LEU A 4 17.63 -38.18 4.24
CA LEU A 4 17.80 -37.51 2.92
C LEU A 4 16.54 -37.57 2.01
N ILE A 5 15.95 -36.46 1.58
CA ILE A 5 16.28 -35.82 0.28
C ILE A 5 15.81 -34.36 0.23
N VAL A 6 16.75 -33.51 -0.21
CA VAL A 6 16.65 -32.13 -0.66
C VAL A 6 15.99 -32.07 -2.04
N VAL A 7 15.07 -31.12 -2.28
CA VAL A 7 14.77 -30.65 -3.64
C VAL A 7 14.73 -29.12 -3.66
N LEU A 8 15.78 -28.56 -4.24
CA LEU A 8 15.94 -27.18 -4.71
C LEU A 8 15.04 -26.96 -5.93
N ILE A 9 14.21 -25.91 -5.93
CA ILE A 9 13.68 -25.33 -7.17
C ILE A 9 13.97 -23.83 -7.13
N ALA A 10 15.04 -23.45 -7.83
CA ALA A 10 15.34 -22.08 -8.21
C ALA A 10 14.43 -21.69 -9.38
N GLY A 11 13.55 -20.72 -9.17
CA GLY A 11 12.73 -20.11 -10.22
C GLY A 11 13.34 -18.79 -10.65
N VAL A 12 14.07 -18.80 -11.77
CA VAL A 12 14.49 -17.61 -12.50
C VAL A 12 13.31 -17.13 -13.35
N LEU A 13 12.82 -15.92 -13.12
CA LEU A 13 11.98 -15.15 -14.04
C LEU A 13 12.76 -13.87 -14.35
N ALA A 14 13.56 -13.88 -15.41
CA ALA A 14 13.16 -13.47 -16.76
C ALA A 14 12.83 -11.98 -16.81
N THR A 15 13.88 -11.18 -16.97
CA THR A 15 13.87 -9.78 -17.40
C THR A 15 13.12 -9.64 -18.73
N GLY A 16 11.91 -9.11 -18.69
CA GLY A 16 11.19 -8.63 -19.88
C GLY A 16 11.52 -7.17 -20.13
N GLY A 17 12.28 -6.91 -21.20
CA GLY A 17 12.51 -5.56 -21.71
C GLY A 17 11.34 -5.07 -22.55
N CYS A 18 11.00 -3.79 -22.40
CA CYS A 18 10.32 -3.01 -23.44
C CYS A 18 11.27 -1.92 -23.91
N ALA A 19 11.57 -1.95 -25.21
CA ALA A 19 12.31 -0.93 -25.91
C ALA A 19 11.46 0.33 -26.07
N GLY A 20 11.97 1.47 -25.61
CA GLY A 20 11.48 2.80 -25.94
C GLY A 20 12.62 3.63 -26.54
N VAL A 21 12.60 3.80 -27.86
CA VAL A 21 13.51 4.69 -28.60
C VAL A 21 13.12 6.14 -28.35
N GLY A 22 14.10 6.98 -28.03
CA GLY A 22 13.95 8.43 -27.91
C GLY A 22 15.30 9.12 -27.77
N SER A 23 16.00 9.31 -28.89
CA SER A 23 17.17 10.18 -28.97
C SER A 23 16.74 11.64 -28.77
N GLY A 24 17.21 12.25 -27.69
CA GLY A 24 17.17 13.70 -27.48
C GLY A 24 18.41 14.13 -26.71
N SER A 25 19.43 14.61 -27.44
CA SER A 25 20.58 15.29 -26.85
C SER A 25 20.11 16.52 -26.09
N ASN A 26 20.52 16.66 -24.83
CA ASN A 26 20.61 17.95 -24.16
C ASN A 26 21.82 17.92 -23.22
N ASP A 27 22.89 18.60 -23.64
CA ASP A 27 24.02 18.96 -22.80
C ASP A 27 23.54 19.91 -21.71
N GLY A 28 23.51 19.42 -20.47
CA GLY A 28 23.08 20.19 -19.31
C GLY A 28 23.59 19.55 -18.03
N SER A 29 24.87 19.78 -17.73
CA SER A 29 25.49 19.41 -16.45
C SER A 29 24.80 20.17 -15.30
N GLY A 30 23.92 19.47 -14.58
CA GLY A 30 23.40 19.87 -13.27
C GLY A 30 23.46 18.68 -12.31
N PRO A 31 23.58 18.90 -10.98
CA PRO A 31 23.59 17.82 -10.02
C PRO A 31 22.26 17.06 -10.06
N ALA A 32 22.34 15.76 -10.33
CA ALA A 32 21.21 14.84 -10.31
C ALA A 32 20.64 14.76 -8.89
N GLY A 33 19.47 15.37 -8.68
CA GLY A 33 18.58 14.98 -7.60
C GLY A 33 18.07 13.55 -7.83
N PRO A 34 17.62 12.84 -6.79
CA PRO A 34 16.98 11.55 -6.95
C PRO A 34 15.75 11.72 -7.85
N VAL A 35 15.75 11.02 -8.98
CA VAL A 35 14.58 10.88 -9.84
C VAL A 35 13.61 9.92 -9.16
N ASP A 36 12.46 10.45 -8.78
CA ASP A 36 11.30 9.70 -8.29
C ASP A 36 10.72 8.87 -9.44
N PRO A 37 10.76 7.53 -9.39
CA PRO A 37 10.22 6.68 -10.43
C PRO A 37 8.78 6.29 -10.07
N GLY A 38 7.80 7.09 -10.49
CA GLY A 38 6.46 6.55 -10.75
C GLY A 38 5.31 7.35 -10.15
N SER A 39 4.82 8.33 -10.92
CA SER A 39 3.45 8.82 -10.78
C SER A 39 2.95 9.19 -12.17
N GLY A 40 2.71 8.16 -12.98
CA GLY A 40 2.02 8.28 -14.26
C GLY A 40 0.84 7.33 -14.23
N PRO A 41 -0.38 7.76 -14.61
CA PRO A 41 -1.56 6.91 -14.54
C PRO A 41 -1.40 5.71 -15.46
N GLN A 42 -1.27 4.53 -14.87
CA GLN A 42 -1.31 3.27 -15.61
C GLN A 42 -2.78 2.95 -15.90
N ALA A 43 -3.18 3.09 -17.16
CA ALA A 43 -4.54 2.79 -17.60
C ALA A 43 -4.91 1.33 -17.27
N GLY A 44 -5.77 1.14 -16.27
CA GLY A 44 -6.28 -0.19 -15.85
C GLY A 44 -6.14 -0.51 -14.36
N LEU A 45 -5.49 0.35 -13.55
CA LEU A 45 -5.46 0.22 -12.10
C LEU A 45 -6.69 0.88 -11.46
N VAL A 46 -7.28 0.22 -10.47
CA VAL A 46 -8.29 0.82 -9.59
C VAL A 46 -7.56 1.60 -8.51
N GLU A 47 -7.81 2.90 -8.40
CA GLU A 47 -7.25 3.70 -7.31
C GLU A 47 -8.06 3.47 -6.03
N LEU A 48 -7.38 3.14 -4.93
CA LEU A 48 -7.95 3.10 -3.58
C LEU A 48 -7.37 4.25 -2.76
N ARG A 49 -8.20 5.20 -2.35
CA ARG A 49 -7.75 6.38 -1.58
C ARG A 49 -7.82 6.12 -0.07
N VAL A 50 -6.68 6.25 0.61
CA VAL A 50 -6.57 5.98 2.05
C VAL A 50 -6.03 7.22 2.76
N ALA A 51 -6.85 7.84 3.60
CA ALA A 51 -6.41 8.86 4.54
C ALA A 51 -5.80 8.20 5.77
N VAL A 52 -4.62 8.64 6.19
CA VAL A 52 -3.88 8.06 7.32
C VAL A 52 -3.47 9.17 8.28
N ALA A 53 -3.68 8.99 9.58
CA ALA A 53 -3.20 9.94 10.59
C ALA A 53 -1.70 10.20 10.42
N GLU A 54 -1.27 11.45 10.61
CA GLU A 54 0.14 11.84 10.42
C GLU A 54 1.09 11.04 11.32
N SER A 55 0.61 10.61 12.50
CA SER A 55 1.31 9.72 13.44
C SER A 55 1.69 8.36 12.82
N LEU A 56 0.91 7.88 11.86
CA LEU A 56 1.03 6.56 11.23
C LEU A 56 1.71 6.62 9.84
N ALA A 57 1.87 7.83 9.27
CA ALA A 57 2.35 8.03 7.90
C ALA A 57 3.75 7.42 7.64
N LYS A 58 4.59 7.30 8.67
CA LYS A 58 5.92 6.70 8.55
C LYS A 58 5.89 5.19 8.31
N ASP A 59 4.91 4.50 8.90
CA ASP A 59 4.86 3.04 8.95
C ASP A 59 3.91 2.46 7.88
N PHE A 60 3.05 3.29 7.31
CA PHE A 60 2.06 2.92 6.31
C PHE A 60 2.59 2.56 4.90
N PRO A 61 3.74 3.05 4.41
CA PRO A 61 4.25 2.64 3.10
C PRO A 61 4.50 1.12 2.97
N ALA A 62 4.83 0.45 4.07
CA ALA A 62 4.97 -1.01 4.07
C ALA A 62 3.61 -1.72 3.93
N VAL A 63 2.55 -1.13 4.50
CA VAL A 63 1.18 -1.66 4.44
C VAL A 63 0.63 -1.53 3.02
N GLU A 64 0.80 -0.36 2.41
CA GLU A 64 0.52 -0.08 0.99
C GLU A 64 1.19 -1.13 0.10
N GLN A 65 2.52 -1.25 0.19
CA GLN A 65 3.28 -2.20 -0.62
C GLN A 65 2.81 -3.65 -0.41
N GLY A 66 2.50 -4.03 0.84
CA GLY A 66 1.99 -5.36 1.15
C GLY A 66 0.62 -5.64 0.52
N PHE A 67 -0.26 -4.64 0.49
CA PHE A 67 -1.57 -4.76 -0.12
C PHE A 67 -1.49 -4.84 -1.65
N GLU A 68 -0.70 -3.97 -2.28
CA GLU A 68 -0.52 -3.94 -3.73
C GLU A 68 0.17 -5.21 -4.25
N ALA A 69 1.09 -5.78 -3.48
CA ALA A 69 1.72 -7.06 -3.82
C ALA A 69 0.71 -8.21 -3.93
N GLN A 70 -0.38 -8.16 -3.15
CA GLN A 70 -1.47 -9.14 -3.19
C GLN A 70 -2.57 -8.75 -4.20
N ASN A 71 -2.67 -7.47 -4.53
CA ASN A 71 -3.69 -6.90 -5.41
C ASN A 71 -3.05 -6.06 -6.52
N PRO A 72 -2.38 -6.70 -7.52
CA PRO A 72 -1.62 -5.98 -8.55
C PRO A 72 -2.50 -5.15 -9.52
N SER A 73 -3.82 -5.16 -9.34
CA SER A 73 -4.77 -4.36 -10.10
C SER A 73 -5.27 -3.12 -9.32
N ILE A 74 -4.80 -2.94 -8.09
CA ILE A 74 -5.16 -1.82 -7.22
C ILE A 74 -3.90 -0.99 -6.94
N GLU A 75 -4.03 0.32 -7.03
CA GLU A 75 -3.03 1.31 -6.62
C GLU A 75 -3.55 2.01 -5.37
N VAL A 76 -2.79 1.96 -4.27
CA VAL A 76 -3.22 2.55 -3.00
C VAL A 76 -2.63 3.95 -2.88
N LEU A 77 -3.49 4.96 -2.91
CA LEU A 77 -3.11 6.36 -2.76
C LEU A 77 -3.24 6.77 -1.30
N VAL A 78 -2.11 6.81 -0.59
CA VAL A 78 -2.06 7.20 0.82
C VAL A 78 -1.90 8.73 0.95
N ALA A 79 -2.86 9.36 1.62
CA ALA A 79 -2.81 10.78 1.97
C ALA A 79 -2.65 10.94 3.49
N PRO A 80 -1.57 11.57 3.99
CA PRO A 80 -1.45 11.86 5.42
C PRO A 80 -2.42 12.98 5.84
N GLY A 81 -3.09 12.80 6.97
CA GLY A 81 -4.07 13.73 7.52
C GLY A 81 -5.49 13.46 7.01
N GLU A 82 -6.27 14.54 6.89
CA GLU A 82 -7.65 14.49 6.42
C GLU A 82 -7.69 14.60 4.88
N ASP A 83 -8.37 13.66 4.22
CA ASP A 83 -8.68 13.73 2.80
C ASP A 83 -10.18 13.46 2.59
N GLU A 84 -10.88 14.46 2.04
CA GLU A 84 -12.31 14.38 1.73
C GLU A 84 -12.63 13.36 0.62
N SER A 85 -11.61 12.96 -0.15
CA SER A 85 -11.72 11.97 -1.22
C SER A 85 -11.34 10.55 -0.77
N ALA A 86 -11.00 10.36 0.50
CA ALA A 86 -10.62 9.06 1.01
C ALA A 86 -11.81 8.10 1.10
N GLU A 87 -11.57 6.85 0.71
CA GLU A 87 -12.52 5.75 0.87
C GLU A 87 -12.30 5.00 2.17
N VAL A 88 -11.07 5.03 2.68
CA VAL A 88 -10.67 4.48 3.97
C VAL A 88 -9.94 5.54 4.78
N VAL A 89 -10.30 5.70 6.05
CA VAL A 89 -9.59 6.57 7.00
C VAL A 89 -8.97 5.70 8.10
N VAL A 90 -7.68 5.83 8.35
CA VAL A 90 -6.95 5.09 9.39
C VAL A 90 -6.36 6.05 10.40
N THR A 91 -6.74 5.92 11.67
CA THR A 91 -6.28 6.81 12.74
C THR A 91 -6.09 6.07 14.06
N ASP A 92 -5.20 6.58 14.92
CA ASP A 92 -5.03 6.15 16.30
C ASP A 92 -5.82 7.01 17.31
N GLU A 93 -6.53 8.02 16.81
CA GLU A 93 -7.37 8.92 17.61
C GLU A 93 -8.87 8.61 17.48
N PRO A 94 -9.69 8.97 18.48
CA PRO A 94 -11.13 8.84 18.37
C PRO A 94 -11.67 9.77 17.28
N VAL A 95 -12.23 9.17 16.22
CA VAL A 95 -12.86 9.88 15.11
C VAL A 95 -14.35 9.53 15.02
N ALA A 96 -15.15 10.53 14.65
CA ALA A 96 -16.54 10.34 14.26
C ALA A 96 -16.68 10.78 12.81
N VAL A 97 -16.69 9.82 11.89
CA VAL A 97 -16.93 10.10 10.47
C VAL A 97 -18.42 9.91 10.20
N PRO A 98 -19.14 10.95 9.76
CA PRO A 98 -20.54 10.80 9.37
C PRO A 98 -20.64 9.95 8.10
N GLY A 99 -21.47 8.91 8.13
CA GLY A 99 -21.66 8.04 6.96
C GLY A 99 -20.46 7.15 6.66
N GLY A 100 -19.90 6.51 7.70
CA GLY A 100 -18.89 5.46 7.52
C GLY A 100 -19.00 4.42 8.62
N GLU A 101 -18.61 3.19 8.30
CA GLU A 101 -18.51 2.11 9.26
C GLU A 101 -17.16 2.18 9.97
N VAL A 102 -17.20 2.30 11.30
CA VAL A 102 -15.98 2.34 12.12
C VAL A 102 -15.64 0.94 12.60
N GLU A 103 -14.50 0.45 12.17
CA GLU A 103 -13.88 -0.78 12.65
C GLU A 103 -12.71 -0.47 13.61
N THR A 104 -12.55 -1.31 14.63
CA THR A 104 -11.46 -1.20 15.61
C THR A 104 -10.46 -2.34 15.44
N ILE A 105 -9.21 -2.00 15.14
CA ILE A 105 -8.09 -2.94 15.00
C ILE A 105 -7.04 -2.59 16.06
N GLY A 106 -7.17 -3.16 17.26
CA GLY A 106 -6.33 -2.80 18.40
C GLY A 106 -6.50 -1.31 18.78
N PRO A 107 -5.41 -0.51 18.86
CA PRO A 107 -5.50 0.93 19.08
C PRO A 107 -6.04 1.70 17.86
N LEU A 108 -6.02 1.11 16.66
CA LEU A 108 -6.44 1.79 15.44
C LEU A 108 -7.96 1.85 15.32
N ARG A 109 -8.43 2.91 14.69
CA ARG A 109 -9.77 3.09 14.15
C ARG A 109 -9.63 3.16 12.64
N VAL A 110 -10.30 2.25 11.96
CA VAL A 110 -10.36 2.20 10.50
C VAL A 110 -11.80 2.51 10.13
N VAL A 111 -12.00 3.54 9.33
CA VAL A 111 -13.32 3.95 8.86
C VAL A 111 -13.42 3.60 7.40
N LEU A 112 -14.44 2.82 7.05
CA LEU A 112 -14.86 2.60 5.68
C LEU A 112 -15.95 3.62 5.34
N VAL A 113 -15.69 4.51 4.38
CA VAL A 113 -16.64 5.58 4.00
C VAL A 113 -17.81 5.00 3.21
N ASP A 114 -19.03 5.50 3.43
CA ASP A 114 -20.23 5.06 2.71
C ASP A 114 -20.05 5.23 1.20
N GLY A 115 -20.33 4.17 0.45
CA GLY A 115 -20.16 4.14 -1.00
C GLY A 115 -18.74 3.84 -1.48
N ALA A 116 -17.81 3.54 -0.56
CA ALA A 116 -16.49 3.01 -0.89
C ALA A 116 -16.57 1.69 -1.68
N GLY A 117 -15.56 1.45 -2.53
CA GLY A 117 -15.46 0.25 -3.37
C GLY A 117 -15.23 -1.05 -2.58
N ALA A 118 -15.28 -2.18 -3.30
CA ALA A 118 -14.97 -3.49 -2.71
C ALA A 118 -13.49 -3.60 -2.30
N GLU A 119 -12.64 -2.83 -2.97
CA GLU A 119 -11.22 -2.66 -2.74
C GLU A 119 -10.94 -2.08 -1.35
N ALA A 120 -11.75 -1.11 -0.93
CA ALA A 120 -11.67 -0.51 0.39
C ALA A 120 -12.01 -1.53 1.49
N ALA A 121 -13.08 -2.31 1.31
CA ALA A 121 -13.42 -3.40 2.22
C ALA A 121 -12.32 -4.47 2.29
N ALA A 122 -11.74 -4.85 1.15
CA ALA A 122 -10.62 -5.79 1.09
C ALA A 122 -9.37 -5.25 1.83
N PHE A 123 -9.13 -3.94 1.73
CA PHE A 123 -8.04 -3.28 2.47
C PHE A 123 -8.28 -3.33 3.98
N VAL A 124 -9.49 -3.06 4.46
CA VAL A 124 -9.82 -3.19 5.89
C VAL A 124 -9.62 -4.64 6.36
N GLU A 125 -10.07 -5.64 5.59
CA GLU A 125 -9.83 -7.05 5.93
C GLU A 125 -8.33 -7.41 5.96
N PHE A 126 -7.54 -6.86 5.05
CA PHE A 126 -6.09 -7.02 5.03
C PHE A 126 -5.41 -6.46 6.28
N LEU A 127 -5.89 -5.32 6.81
CA LEU A 127 -5.41 -4.76 8.08
C LEU A 127 -5.85 -5.61 9.28
N ARG A 128 -7.01 -6.28 9.20
CA ARG A 128 -7.60 -7.05 10.30
C ARG A 128 -6.95 -8.43 10.47
N ASP A 129 -6.88 -9.21 9.39
CA ASP A 129 -6.50 -10.63 9.44
C ASP A 129 -5.38 -11.00 8.46
N GLY A 130 -4.99 -10.07 7.59
CA GLY A 130 -4.02 -10.29 6.52
C GLY A 130 -2.57 -10.06 6.91
N GLU A 131 -1.74 -9.90 5.88
CA GLU A 131 -0.34 -9.51 6.03
C GLU A 131 -0.20 -8.08 6.57
N GLY A 132 -1.19 -7.21 6.29
CA GLY A 132 -1.27 -5.86 6.85
C GLY A 132 -1.23 -5.86 8.37
N ARG A 133 -1.95 -6.78 9.02
CA ARG A 133 -1.87 -6.92 10.48
C ARG A 133 -0.45 -7.24 10.97
N ARG A 134 0.26 -8.12 10.27
CA ARG A 134 1.64 -8.50 10.64
C ARG A 134 2.58 -7.31 10.48
N ILE A 135 2.47 -6.60 9.36
CA ILE A 135 3.26 -5.39 9.08
C ILE A 135 3.04 -4.35 10.18
N LEU A 136 1.79 -4.13 10.58
CA LEU A 136 1.45 -3.21 11.66
C LEU A 136 1.94 -3.66 13.05
N ILE A 137 2.04 -4.97 13.31
CA ILE A 137 2.65 -5.50 14.53
C ILE A 137 4.17 -5.30 14.51
N ASP A 138 4.80 -5.62 13.38
CA ASP A 138 6.25 -5.53 13.21
C ASP A 138 6.76 -4.09 13.23
N SER A 139 5.95 -3.12 12.78
CA SER A 139 6.22 -1.68 12.91
C SER A 139 6.02 -1.14 14.34
N GLY A 140 5.37 -1.91 15.22
CA GLY A 140 5.05 -1.51 16.58
C GLY A 140 3.78 -0.66 16.72
N VAL A 141 3.03 -0.45 15.64
CA VAL A 141 1.73 0.24 15.66
C VAL A 141 0.69 -0.61 16.39
N LEU A 142 0.64 -1.91 16.10
CA LEU A 142 -0.18 -2.88 16.82
C LEU A 142 0.64 -3.67 17.83
N ARG A 143 -0.02 -4.10 18.91
CA ARG A 143 0.55 -5.09 19.82
C ARG A 143 0.15 -6.50 19.36
N PRO A 144 1.05 -7.50 19.49
CA PRO A 144 0.78 -8.88 19.10
C PRO A 144 -0.37 -9.52 19.92
#